data_AF-N4VJG4-F1
#
_entry.id   AF-N4VJG4-F1
#
_cell.length_a   1.000
_cell.length_b   1.000
_cell.length_c   1.000
_cell.angle_alpha   90.00
_cell.angle_beta   90.00
_cell.angle_gamma   90.00
#
_symmetry.space_group_name_H-M   'P 1'
#
loop_
_entity.id
_entity.type
_entity.pdbx_description
1 polymer ?
#
loop_
_entity_poly.entity_id
_entity_poly.type
_entity_poly.pdbx_seq_one_letter_code
_entity_poly.pdbx_strand_id
1 'polypeptide(L)'
;MDTQTPSKRRKFAVVFVLGAPGSGKGTICDFLARKHSLLHFSVGDNLRTWMKANVGTPLAARIQDKLDHQGFLTSAELNPFLGLAIEEAIQKDDLKGILIDGFPRCEEQLKSWAQWPFQERLPLDGKNKPDAVLLLNVTKDNAEARYLARGRDRNDSGEKFIRRFAEYLDEGPPVERYYREAGLLIEIDNNGTKEDNITALEKTLDGSILWNNTVENQTIESVFRF
;
A
#
# COMPACT_ATOMS: atom_id res chain seq x y z
N MET A 1 -30.10 -30.82 10.39
CA MET A 1 -28.80 -30.86 9.68
C MET A 1 -28.73 -29.59 8.85
N ASP A 2 -28.18 -28.53 9.43
CA ASP A 2 -28.00 -27.26 8.73
C ASP A 2 -26.89 -27.41 7.71
N THR A 3 -27.27 -27.42 6.44
CA THR A 3 -26.34 -27.27 5.32
C THR A 3 -25.84 -25.83 5.34
N GLN A 4 -24.68 -25.60 5.96
CA GLN A 4 -23.94 -24.34 5.81
C GLN A 4 -23.64 -24.15 4.32
N THR A 5 -24.36 -23.23 3.69
CA THR A 5 -23.99 -22.66 2.40
C THR A 5 -22.54 -22.18 2.51
N PRO A 6 -21.64 -22.49 1.56
CA PRO A 6 -20.30 -21.93 1.58
C PRO A 6 -20.44 -20.40 1.61
N SER A 7 -19.91 -19.76 2.65
CA SER A 7 -19.85 -18.30 2.74
C SER A 7 -19.27 -17.77 1.42
N LYS A 8 -20.08 -17.03 0.66
CA LYS A 8 -19.68 -16.47 -0.62
C LYS A 8 -18.56 -15.47 -0.30
N ARG A 9 -17.31 -15.84 -0.57
CA ARG A 9 -16.14 -14.99 -0.30
C ARG A 9 -16.36 -13.63 -0.97
N ARG A 10 -15.99 -12.56 -0.26
CA ARG A 10 -16.16 -11.18 -0.76
C ARG A 10 -14.98 -10.84 -1.66
N LYS A 11 -15.26 -10.39 -2.88
CA LYS A 11 -14.27 -9.78 -3.76
C LYS A 11 -13.88 -8.42 -3.17
N PHE A 12 -12.64 -8.31 -2.70
CA PHE A 12 -12.09 -7.09 -2.13
C PHE A 12 -10.60 -7.02 -2.51
N ALA A 13 -10.22 -5.93 -3.20
CA ALA A 13 -8.87 -5.77 -3.69
C ALA A 13 -7.92 -5.31 -2.58
N VAL A 14 -6.76 -5.94 -2.49
CA VAL A 14 -5.64 -5.48 -1.67
C VAL A 14 -4.50 -5.14 -2.62
N VAL A 15 -4.18 -3.85 -2.73
CA VAL A 15 -3.16 -3.36 -3.64
C VAL A 15 -2.05 -2.68 -2.85
N PHE A 16 -0.80 -3.03 -3.14
CA PHE A 16 0.35 -2.36 -2.55
C PHE A 16 0.84 -1.24 -3.46
N VAL A 17 1.33 -0.16 -2.86
CA VAL A 17 1.95 0.95 -3.59
C VAL A 17 3.38 1.16 -3.08
N LEU A 18 4.34 0.86 -3.96
CA LEU A 18 5.77 0.88 -3.71
C LEU A 18 6.44 2.07 -4.43
N GLY A 19 7.65 2.37 -3.99
CA GLY A 19 8.52 3.39 -4.56
C GLY A 19 9.28 4.19 -3.50
N ALA A 20 10.30 4.92 -3.93
CA ALA A 20 11.18 5.68 -3.06
C ALA A 20 10.47 6.72 -2.18
N PRO A 21 11.06 7.17 -1.06
CA PRO A 21 10.65 8.41 -0.39
C PRO A 21 10.61 9.55 -1.42
N GLY A 22 9.57 10.39 -1.41
CA GLY A 22 9.42 11.45 -2.41
C GLY A 22 8.85 11.01 -3.77
N SER A 23 8.60 9.71 -3.99
CA SER A 23 8.03 9.20 -5.24
C SER A 23 6.57 9.56 -5.49
N GLY A 24 5.91 10.30 -4.60
CA GLY A 24 4.54 10.77 -4.81
C GLY A 24 3.43 9.76 -4.47
N LYS A 25 3.72 8.58 -3.90
CA LYS A 25 2.76 7.53 -3.52
C LYS A 25 1.44 8.05 -2.97
N GLY A 26 1.44 8.73 -1.82
CA GLY A 26 0.21 9.27 -1.25
C GLY A 26 -0.63 10.14 -2.20
N THR A 27 -0.02 10.91 -3.11
CA THR A 27 -0.78 11.70 -4.10
C THR A 27 -1.48 10.79 -5.12
N ILE A 28 -0.79 9.75 -5.58
CA ILE A 28 -1.37 8.74 -6.48
C ILE A 28 -2.43 7.90 -5.75
N CYS A 29 -2.16 7.48 -4.51
CA CYS A 29 -3.12 6.73 -3.70
C CYS A 29 -4.39 7.54 -3.43
N ASP A 30 -4.28 8.82 -3.07
CA ASP A 30 -5.43 9.70 -2.84
C ASP A 30 -6.27 9.90 -4.12
N PHE A 31 -5.63 9.90 -5.28
CA PHE A 31 -6.31 9.98 -6.56
C PHE A 31 -7.06 8.67 -6.87
N LEU A 32 -6.36 7.54 -6.80
CA LEU A 32 -6.94 6.22 -7.08
C LEU A 32 -8.04 5.83 -6.10
N ALA A 33 -7.87 6.15 -4.81
CA ALA A 33 -8.88 5.95 -3.78
C ALA A 33 -10.21 6.62 -4.14
N ARG A 34 -10.15 7.88 -4.56
CA ARG A 34 -11.33 8.64 -4.98
C ARG A 34 -11.93 8.11 -6.29
N LYS A 35 -11.08 7.82 -7.28
CA LYS A 35 -11.53 7.41 -8.61
C LYS A 35 -12.16 6.01 -8.62
N HIS A 36 -11.60 5.08 -7.85
CA HIS A 36 -11.97 3.66 -7.92
C HIS A 36 -12.67 3.13 -6.65
N SER A 37 -13.09 4.02 -5.75
CA SER A 37 -13.73 3.65 -4.49
C SER A 37 -12.88 2.68 -3.66
N LEU A 38 -11.62 3.05 -3.46
CA LEU A 38 -10.66 2.31 -2.64
C LEU A 38 -10.32 3.11 -1.38
N LEU A 39 -10.00 2.42 -0.29
CA LEU A 39 -9.42 3.07 0.88
C LEU A 39 -7.93 3.32 0.64
N HIS A 40 -7.45 4.55 0.81
CA HIS A 40 -6.02 4.81 0.95
C HIS A 40 -5.58 4.60 2.40
N PHE A 41 -4.73 3.60 2.63
CA PHE A 41 -4.07 3.36 3.91
C PHE A 41 -2.57 3.67 3.82
N SER A 42 -2.19 4.86 4.31
CA SER A 42 -0.78 5.24 4.50
C SER A 42 -0.26 4.67 5.81
N VAL A 43 0.67 3.72 5.74
CA VAL A 43 1.25 3.07 6.93
C VAL A 43 1.88 4.11 7.85
N GLY A 44 2.68 5.02 7.29
CA GLY A 44 3.36 6.06 8.05
C GLY A 44 2.40 7.02 8.76
N ASP A 45 1.32 7.45 8.10
CA ASP A 45 0.36 8.40 8.69
C ASP A 45 -0.49 7.73 9.78
N ASN A 46 -0.88 6.48 9.58
CA ASN A 46 -1.61 5.70 10.58
C ASN A 46 -0.75 5.44 11.82
N LEU A 47 0.51 5.06 11.64
CA LEU A 47 1.45 4.88 12.75
C LEU A 47 1.71 6.18 13.51
N ARG A 48 1.87 7.32 12.82
CA ARG A 48 2.00 8.64 13.47
C ARG A 48 0.76 8.98 14.30
N THR A 49 -0.42 8.74 13.76
CA THR A 49 -1.70 9.00 14.45
C THR A 49 -1.85 8.11 15.68
N TRP A 50 -1.60 6.81 15.52
CA TRP A 50 -1.65 5.84 16.60
C TRP A 50 -0.64 6.17 17.70
N MET A 51 0.60 6.50 17.34
CA MET A 51 1.66 6.85 18.27
C MET A 51 1.30 8.08 19.11
N LYS A 52 0.71 9.12 18.50
CA LYS A 52 0.21 10.31 19.23
C LYS A 52 -0.89 9.98 20.23
N ALA A 53 -1.72 8.98 19.95
CA ALA A 53 -2.77 8.52 20.86
C ALA A 53 -2.26 7.56 21.96
N ASN A 54 -1.09 6.94 21.76
CA ASN A 54 -0.54 5.88 22.62
C ASN A 54 0.82 6.27 23.22
N VAL A 55 1.00 7.56 23.51
CA VAL A 55 2.23 8.11 24.10
C VAL A 55 2.57 7.39 25.41
N GLY A 56 3.84 7.03 25.57
CA GLY A 56 4.34 6.33 26.76
C GLY A 56 4.33 4.81 26.66
N THR A 57 3.76 4.21 25.61
CA THR A 57 3.86 2.77 25.39
C THR A 57 5.21 2.38 24.77
N PRO A 58 5.74 1.17 25.04
CA PRO A 58 6.97 0.69 24.40
C PRO A 58 6.87 0.66 22.87
N LEU A 59 5.71 0.29 22.31
CA LEU A 59 5.51 0.27 20.88
C LEU A 59 5.50 1.69 20.27
N ALA A 60 4.88 2.67 20.93
CA ALA A 60 4.93 4.06 20.46
C ALA A 60 6.36 4.61 20.44
N ALA A 61 7.18 4.29 21.46
CA ALA A 61 8.59 4.66 21.47
C ALA A 61 9.38 4.04 20.32
N ARG A 62 9.14 2.75 20.00
CA ARG A 62 9.77 2.08 18.86
C ARG A 62 9.32 2.65 17.51
N ILE A 63 8.03 2.97 17.36
CA ILE A 63 7.52 3.63 16.15
C ILE A 63 8.20 4.99 15.97
N GLN A 64 8.31 5.79 17.03
CA GLN A 64 8.99 7.09 17.00
C GLN A 64 10.45 6.93 16.55
N ASP A 65 11.18 5.99 17.15
CA ASP A 65 12.57 5.66 16.80
C ASP A 65 12.73 5.36 15.31
N LYS A 66 11.89 4.47 14.75
CA LYS A 66 11.97 4.12 13.31
C LYS A 66 11.58 5.26 12.38
N LEU A 67 10.64 6.11 12.79
CA LEU A 67 10.27 7.30 12.01
C LEU A 67 11.38 8.36 12.00
N ASP A 68 12.14 8.50 13.08
CA ASP A 68 13.19 9.51 13.22
C ASP A 68 14.57 9.03 12.74
N HIS A 69 14.93 7.79 13.06
CA HIS A 69 16.28 7.25 12.94
C HIS A 69 16.42 6.15 11.87
N GLN A 70 15.39 5.93 11.05
CA GLN A 70 15.32 4.90 10.01
C GLN A 70 15.18 3.47 10.54
N GLY A 71 15.12 2.52 9.61
CA GLY A 71 14.77 1.15 9.83
C GLY A 71 13.29 0.89 9.58
N PHE A 72 12.94 -0.37 9.72
CA PHE A 72 11.60 -0.86 9.50
C PHE A 72 11.01 -1.36 10.81
N LEU A 73 9.70 -1.18 10.96
CA LEU A 73 8.95 -1.99 11.90
C LEU A 73 8.86 -3.42 11.35
N THR A 74 8.90 -4.38 12.25
CA THR A 74 8.75 -5.79 11.89
C THR A 74 7.33 -6.08 11.37
N SER A 75 7.17 -7.15 10.60
CA SER A 75 5.83 -7.62 10.21
C SER A 75 4.93 -7.89 11.42
N ALA A 76 5.46 -8.42 12.52
CA ALA A 76 4.72 -8.63 13.76
C ALA A 76 4.16 -7.32 14.35
N GLU A 77 4.86 -6.21 14.17
CA GLU A 77 4.41 -4.90 14.60
C GLU A 77 3.43 -4.27 13.61
N LEU A 78 3.58 -4.49 12.30
CA LEU A 78 2.75 -3.87 11.27
C LEU A 78 1.45 -4.63 10.95
N ASN A 79 1.49 -5.96 10.94
CA ASN A 79 0.35 -6.80 10.55
C ASN A 79 -0.92 -6.55 11.37
N PRO A 80 -0.87 -6.26 12.68
CA PRO A 80 -2.07 -5.89 13.43
C PRO A 80 -2.78 -4.64 12.86
N PHE A 81 -2.01 -3.60 12.47
CA PHE A 81 -2.56 -2.38 11.88
C PHE A 81 -3.13 -2.64 10.48
N LEU A 82 -2.38 -3.37 9.65
CA LEU A 82 -2.81 -3.71 8.29
C LEU A 82 -4.05 -4.59 8.29
N GLY A 83 -4.09 -5.60 9.16
CA GLY A 83 -5.22 -6.51 9.29
C GLY A 83 -6.47 -5.77 9.78
N LEU A 84 -6.34 -4.90 10.79
CA LEU A 84 -7.47 -4.08 11.26
C LEU A 84 -7.98 -3.15 10.16
N ALA A 85 -7.09 -2.47 9.43
CA ALA A 85 -7.48 -1.58 8.35
C ALA A 85 -8.24 -2.30 7.24
N ILE A 86 -7.81 -3.51 6.88
CA ILE A 86 -8.50 -4.35 5.89
C ILE A 86 -9.86 -4.80 6.44
N GLU A 87 -9.91 -5.27 7.69
CA GLU A 87 -11.13 -5.69 8.37
C GLU A 87 -12.19 -4.59 8.40
N GLU A 88 -11.80 -3.37 8.82
CA GLU A 88 -12.69 -2.20 8.83
C GLU A 88 -13.13 -1.77 7.43
N ALA A 89 -12.23 -1.83 6.45
CA ALA A 89 -12.54 -1.43 5.08
C ALA A 89 -13.53 -2.37 4.40
N ILE A 90 -13.46 -3.67 4.70
CA ILE A 90 -14.39 -4.68 4.17
C ILE A 90 -15.82 -4.45 4.69
N GLN A 91 -16.00 -3.86 5.87
CA GLN A 91 -17.33 -3.55 6.41
C GLN A 91 -18.01 -2.37 5.70
N LYS A 92 -17.30 -1.66 4.81
CA LYS A 92 -17.83 -0.52 4.07
C LYS A 92 -18.27 -0.97 2.69
N ASP A 93 -19.57 -0.88 2.41
CA ASP A 93 -20.17 -1.39 1.16
C ASP A 93 -19.82 -0.54 -0.07
N ASP A 94 -19.42 0.71 0.13
CA ASP A 94 -18.95 1.60 -0.95
C ASP A 94 -17.49 1.34 -1.34
N LEU A 95 -16.74 0.53 -0.58
CA LEU A 95 -15.34 0.22 -0.87
C LEU A 95 -15.16 -1.10 -1.62
N LYS A 96 -14.40 -1.04 -2.71
CA LYS A 96 -14.00 -2.18 -3.55
C LYS A 96 -12.65 -2.78 -3.16
N GLY A 97 -11.91 -2.10 -2.30
CA GLY A 97 -10.58 -2.50 -1.92
C GLY A 97 -9.82 -1.45 -1.12
N ILE A 98 -8.53 -1.71 -0.94
CA ILE A 98 -7.60 -0.90 -0.17
C ILE A 98 -6.26 -0.79 -0.90
N LEU A 99 -5.71 0.42 -0.90
CA LEU A 99 -4.35 0.76 -1.33
C LEU A 99 -3.49 0.92 -0.07
N ILE A 100 -2.47 0.08 0.08
CA ILE A 100 -1.54 0.14 1.21
C ILE A 100 -0.26 0.85 0.72
N ASP A 101 -0.06 2.09 1.17
CA ASP A 101 1.12 2.92 0.90
C ASP A 101 2.17 2.73 1.99
N GLY A 102 3.36 2.25 1.60
CA GLY A 102 4.52 2.12 2.48
C GLY A 102 4.72 0.73 3.09
N PHE A 103 4.16 -0.32 2.47
CA PHE A 103 4.39 -1.72 2.81
C PHE A 103 4.28 -2.61 1.55
N PRO A 104 5.04 -3.71 1.46
CA PRO A 104 6.24 -4.03 2.23
C PRO A 104 7.43 -3.16 1.82
N ARG A 105 8.37 -2.94 2.73
CA ARG A 105 9.60 -2.14 2.51
C ARG A 105 10.88 -2.97 2.53
N CYS A 106 10.82 -4.23 2.97
CA CYS A 106 11.96 -5.15 3.02
C CYS A 106 11.49 -6.60 2.86
N GLU A 107 12.45 -7.53 2.71
CA GLU A 107 12.16 -8.95 2.52
C GLU A 107 11.43 -9.61 3.70
N GLU A 108 11.68 -9.19 4.94
CA GLU A 108 11.02 -9.75 6.12
C GLU A 108 9.50 -9.54 6.05
N GLN A 109 9.09 -8.30 5.74
CA GLN A 109 7.70 -7.93 5.58
C GLN A 109 7.05 -8.65 4.39
N LEU A 110 7.77 -8.77 3.28
CA LEU A 110 7.34 -9.53 2.11
C LEU A 110 7.07 -11.00 2.47
N LYS A 111 8.04 -11.66 3.12
CA LYS A 111 7.93 -13.09 3.49
C LYS A 111 6.79 -13.33 4.46
N SER A 112 6.59 -12.45 5.44
CA SER A 112 5.44 -12.53 6.34
C SER A 112 4.12 -12.40 5.60
N TRP A 113 4.04 -11.56 4.56
CA TRP A 113 2.80 -11.35 3.82
C TRP A 113 2.53 -12.42 2.77
N ALA A 114 3.57 -13.03 2.19
CA ALA A 114 3.45 -13.99 1.10
C ALA A 114 2.54 -15.20 1.42
N GLN A 115 2.36 -15.53 2.70
CA GLN A 115 1.47 -16.58 3.17
C GLN A 115 0.06 -16.09 3.56
N TRP A 116 -0.28 -14.83 3.28
CA TRP A 116 -1.49 -14.13 3.74
C TRP A 116 -1.79 -14.38 5.23
N PRO A 117 -1.24 -13.54 6.14
CA PRO A 117 -1.29 -13.80 7.57
C PRO A 117 -2.69 -13.70 8.20
N PHE A 118 -3.72 -13.39 7.41
CA PHE A 118 -5.09 -13.18 7.88
C PHE A 118 -6.08 -14.21 7.32
N GLN A 119 -5.64 -15.33 6.74
CA GLN A 119 -6.52 -16.29 6.06
C GLN A 119 -7.71 -16.76 6.91
N GLU A 120 -7.52 -16.95 8.22
CA GLU A 120 -8.57 -17.40 9.15
C GLU A 120 -9.59 -16.30 9.48
N ARG A 121 -9.11 -15.06 9.70
CA ARG A 121 -9.96 -13.92 10.09
C ARG A 121 -10.58 -13.20 8.90
N LEU A 122 -9.88 -13.18 7.76
CA LEU A 122 -10.21 -12.44 6.54
C LEU A 122 -10.12 -13.38 5.32
N PRO A 123 -11.12 -14.24 5.11
CA PRO A 123 -11.16 -15.17 3.97
C PRO A 123 -11.58 -14.44 2.68
N LEU A 124 -10.66 -13.63 2.15
CA LEU A 124 -10.85 -12.93 0.89
C LEU A 124 -10.76 -13.87 -0.32
N ASP A 125 -11.40 -13.48 -1.41
CA ASP A 125 -11.22 -14.12 -2.71
C ASP A 125 -9.81 -13.92 -3.26
N GLY A 126 -9.35 -14.91 -4.03
CA GLY A 126 -7.98 -15.01 -4.53
C GLY A 126 -7.18 -16.11 -3.83
N LYS A 127 -6.14 -16.60 -4.49
CA LYS A 127 -5.24 -17.62 -3.91
C LYS A 127 -4.33 -17.02 -2.86
N ASN A 128 -3.82 -15.80 -3.09
CA ASN A 128 -2.87 -15.08 -2.25
C ASN A 128 -3.15 -13.56 -2.37
N LYS A 129 -2.62 -12.77 -1.44
CA LYS A 129 -2.59 -11.30 -1.49
C LYS A 129 -1.13 -10.80 -1.48
N PRO A 130 -0.83 -9.58 -1.97
CA PRO A 130 -1.74 -8.62 -2.62
C PRO A 130 -2.23 -9.10 -3.99
N ASP A 131 -3.30 -8.48 -4.49
CA ASP A 131 -3.84 -8.74 -5.83
C ASP A 131 -3.08 -8.00 -6.95
N ALA A 132 -2.49 -6.86 -6.62
CA ALA A 132 -1.63 -6.09 -7.51
C ALA A 132 -0.65 -5.22 -6.70
N VAL A 133 0.46 -4.84 -7.33
CA VAL A 133 1.47 -3.95 -6.78
C VAL A 133 1.76 -2.85 -7.77
N LEU A 134 1.59 -1.60 -7.37
CA LEU A 134 1.96 -0.42 -8.16
C LEU A 134 3.36 0.03 -7.75
N LEU A 135 4.30 0.13 -8.69
CA LEU A 135 5.63 0.69 -8.45
C LEU A 135 5.74 2.06 -9.11
N LEU A 136 5.90 3.10 -8.29
CA LEU A 136 6.13 4.45 -8.78
C LEU A 136 7.63 4.70 -8.97
N ASN A 137 8.06 4.67 -10.22
CA ASN A 137 9.42 4.96 -10.62
C ASN A 137 9.66 6.48 -10.64
N VAL A 138 10.70 6.92 -9.94
CA VAL A 138 11.07 8.34 -9.84
C VAL A 138 12.60 8.46 -9.81
N THR A 139 13.14 9.51 -10.41
CA THR A 139 14.56 9.83 -10.28
C THR A 139 14.85 10.33 -8.87
N LYS A 140 16.09 10.16 -8.41
CA LYS A 140 16.53 10.67 -7.11
C LYS A 140 16.29 12.18 -6.97
N ASP A 141 16.64 12.96 -8.00
CA ASP A 141 16.51 14.42 -7.97
C ASP A 141 15.05 14.87 -7.83
N ASN A 142 14.14 14.25 -8.60
CA ASN A 142 12.71 14.53 -8.48
C ASN A 142 12.15 14.10 -7.12
N ALA A 143 12.58 12.93 -6.62
CA ALA A 143 12.19 12.44 -5.32
C ALA A 143 12.65 13.38 -4.20
N GLU A 144 13.89 13.85 -4.25
CA GLU A 144 14.49 14.77 -3.29
C GLU A 144 13.76 16.10 -3.27
N ALA A 145 13.57 16.72 -4.45
CA ALA A 145 12.87 17.99 -4.58
C ALA A 145 11.44 17.90 -3.98
N ARG A 146 10.71 16.82 -4.28
CA ARG A 146 9.36 16.59 -3.76
C ARG A 146 9.35 16.29 -2.27
N TYR A 147 10.37 15.58 -1.76
CA TYR A 147 10.50 15.27 -0.35
C TYR A 147 10.69 16.55 0.46
N LEU A 148 11.62 17.40 0.04
CA LEU A 148 11.94 18.68 0.69
C LEU A 148 10.77 19.67 0.62
N ALA A 149 10.06 19.72 -0.52
CA ALA A 149 8.91 20.61 -0.69
C ALA A 149 7.70 20.24 0.19
N ARG A 150 7.58 18.97 0.61
CA ARG A 150 6.43 18.50 1.39
C ARG A 150 6.47 18.91 2.87
N GLY A 151 7.66 18.99 3.48
CA GLY A 151 7.85 19.38 4.89
C GLY A 151 6.91 18.68 5.87
N ARG A 152 6.70 17.35 5.74
CA ARG A 152 5.70 16.61 6.53
C ARG A 152 6.09 16.50 8.01
N ASP A 153 7.38 16.36 8.29
CA ASP A 153 7.96 16.44 9.63
C ASP A 153 8.75 17.74 9.79
N ARG A 154 8.73 18.35 10.99
CA ARG A 154 9.62 19.48 11.33
C ARG A 154 11.12 19.16 11.12
N ASN A 155 11.46 17.86 11.11
CA ASN A 155 12.80 17.33 10.92
C ASN A 155 13.04 16.76 9.51
N ASP A 156 12.13 16.98 8.55
CA ASP A 156 12.39 16.59 7.16
C ASP A 156 13.55 17.43 6.61
N SER A 157 14.72 16.81 6.51
CA SER A 157 15.96 17.40 6.00
C SER A 157 16.47 16.61 4.79
N GLY A 158 17.37 17.23 4.02
CA GLY A 158 18.08 16.54 2.95
C GLY A 158 18.85 15.32 3.46
N GLU A 159 19.40 15.40 4.67
CA GLU A 159 20.07 14.26 5.31
C GLU A 159 19.09 13.11 5.58
N LYS A 160 17.90 13.38 6.14
CA LYS A 160 16.86 12.36 6.36
C LYS A 160 16.41 11.73 5.04
N PHE A 161 16.28 12.53 3.98
CA PHE A 161 15.99 12.03 2.64
C PHE A 161 17.08 11.09 2.13
N ILE A 162 18.34 11.53 2.12
CA ILE A 162 19.49 10.74 1.63
C ILE A 162 19.50 9.37 2.30
N ARG A 163 19.35 9.36 3.63
CA ARG A 163 19.39 8.09 4.35
C ARG A 163 18.19 7.20 4.01
N ARG A 164 16.95 7.73 4.00
CA ARG A 164 15.74 6.96 3.63
C ARG A 164 15.77 6.46 2.18
N PHE A 165 16.36 7.24 1.28
CA PHE A 165 16.52 6.84 -0.12
C PHE A 165 17.55 5.73 -0.26
N ALA A 166 18.68 5.80 0.47
CA ALA A 166 19.67 4.73 0.50
C ALA A 166 19.09 3.41 1.03
N GLU A 167 18.31 3.48 2.12
CA GLU A 167 17.58 2.32 2.66
C GLU A 167 16.62 1.70 1.63
N TYR A 168 15.90 2.54 0.87
CA TYR A 168 15.06 2.05 -0.22
C TYR A 168 15.86 1.36 -1.33
N LEU A 169 17.03 1.88 -1.71
CA LEU A 169 17.87 1.25 -2.74
C LEU A 169 18.43 -0.11 -2.30
N ASP A 170 18.64 -0.31 -1.01
CA ASP A 170 19.15 -1.57 -0.46
C ASP A 170 18.04 -2.62 -0.36
N GLU A 171 16.87 -2.21 0.15
CA GLU A 171 15.82 -3.14 0.61
C GLU A 171 14.63 -3.26 -0.36
N GLY A 172 14.40 -2.25 -1.20
CA GLY A 172 13.32 -2.19 -2.17
C GLY A 172 13.48 -3.16 -3.36
N PRO A 173 14.65 -3.21 -4.03
CA PRO A 173 14.82 -4.02 -5.25
C PRO A 173 14.52 -5.52 -5.10
N PRO A 174 14.89 -6.20 -4.00
CA PRO A 174 14.49 -7.59 -3.78
C PRO A 174 12.97 -7.78 -3.76
N VAL A 175 12.24 -6.84 -3.14
CA VAL A 175 10.78 -6.88 -3.03
C VAL A 175 10.12 -6.62 -4.38
N GLU A 176 10.62 -5.63 -5.11
CA GLU A 176 10.15 -5.32 -6.47
C GLU A 176 10.39 -6.48 -7.43
N ARG A 177 11.56 -7.12 -7.35
CA ARG A 177 11.90 -8.31 -8.15
C ARG A 177 10.90 -9.44 -7.92
N TYR A 178 10.62 -9.76 -6.65
CA TYR A 178 9.65 -10.81 -6.31
C TYR A 178 8.29 -10.56 -6.95
N TYR A 179 7.73 -9.35 -6.83
CA TYR A 179 6.41 -9.05 -7.40
C TYR A 179 6.40 -9.00 -8.92
N ARG A 180 7.53 -8.60 -9.55
CA ARG A 180 7.69 -8.67 -10.99
C ARG A 180 7.69 -10.10 -11.50
N GLU A 181 8.45 -10.98 -10.86
CA GLU A 181 8.51 -12.42 -11.19
C GLU A 181 7.18 -13.13 -10.93
N ALA A 182 6.42 -12.69 -9.93
CA ALA A 182 5.07 -13.16 -9.65
C ALA A 182 4.00 -12.65 -10.63
N GLY A 183 4.34 -11.72 -11.54
CA GLY A 183 3.40 -11.10 -12.47
C GLY A 183 2.37 -10.17 -11.82
N LEU A 184 2.69 -9.64 -10.63
CA LEU A 184 1.81 -8.77 -9.84
C LEU A 184 2.19 -7.28 -9.93
N LEU A 185 3.33 -6.97 -10.54
CA LEU A 185 3.88 -5.61 -10.57
C LEU A 185 3.40 -4.81 -11.80
N ILE A 186 2.90 -3.61 -11.56
CA ILE A 186 2.59 -2.60 -12.58
C ILE A 186 3.51 -1.40 -12.34
N GLU A 187 4.38 -1.14 -13.31
CA GLU A 187 5.36 -0.06 -13.23
C GLU A 187 4.81 1.24 -13.83
N ILE A 188 4.95 2.34 -13.10
CA ILE A 188 4.42 3.65 -13.46
C ILE A 188 5.57 4.66 -13.42
N ASP A 189 5.84 5.31 -14.54
CA ASP A 189 6.73 6.47 -14.55
C ASP A 189 6.07 7.65 -13.85
N ASN A 190 6.76 8.23 -12.87
CA ASN A 190 6.23 9.30 -12.05
C ASN A 190 7.19 10.50 -11.98
N ASN A 191 7.87 10.81 -13.09
CA ASN A 191 8.88 11.87 -13.18
C ASN A 191 8.37 13.22 -13.67
N GLY A 192 7.13 13.29 -14.15
CA GLY A 192 6.51 14.51 -14.66
C GLY A 192 5.91 15.42 -13.58
N THR A 193 5.11 16.37 -14.03
CA THR A 193 4.23 17.17 -13.16
C THR A 193 3.15 16.30 -12.53
N LYS A 194 2.40 16.82 -11.55
CA LYS A 194 1.31 16.05 -10.93
C LYS A 194 0.27 15.64 -11.98
N GLU A 195 -0.08 16.55 -12.87
CA GLU A 195 -1.06 16.36 -13.94
C GLU A 195 -0.56 15.31 -14.95
N ASP A 196 0.68 15.45 -15.44
CA ASP A 196 1.27 14.49 -16.38
C ASP A 196 1.34 13.08 -15.79
N ASN A 197 1.74 12.98 -14.52
CA ASN A 197 1.84 11.71 -13.81
C ASN A 197 0.47 11.05 -13.63
N ILE A 198 -0.58 11.81 -13.34
CA ILE A 198 -1.95 11.27 -13.25
C ILE A 198 -2.40 10.77 -14.62
N THR A 199 -2.20 11.55 -15.68
CA THR A 199 -2.56 11.13 -17.05
C THR A 199 -1.79 9.87 -17.48
N ALA A 200 -0.49 9.81 -17.21
CA ALA A 200 0.34 8.65 -17.52
C ALA A 200 -0.06 7.40 -16.70
N LEU A 201 -0.38 7.59 -15.41
CA LEU A 201 -0.93 6.55 -14.54
C LEU A 201 -2.22 5.98 -15.13
N GLU A 202 -3.20 6.83 -15.44
CA GLU A 202 -4.49 6.40 -15.98
C GLU A 202 -4.30 5.58 -17.26
N LYS A 203 -3.51 6.09 -18.21
CA LYS A 203 -3.19 5.35 -19.44
C LYS A 203 -2.56 3.98 -19.17
N THR A 204 -1.68 3.89 -18.18
CA THR A 204 -1.02 2.63 -17.80
C THR A 204 -2.00 1.65 -17.19
N LEU A 205 -2.89 2.13 -16.33
CA LEU A 205 -3.90 1.31 -15.65
C LEU A 205 -4.99 0.84 -16.61
N ASP A 206 -5.47 1.70 -17.50
CA ASP A 206 -6.48 1.36 -18.52
C ASP A 206 -5.99 0.21 -19.42
N GLY A 207 -4.69 0.21 -19.77
CA GLY A 207 -4.05 -0.85 -20.55
C GLY A 207 -3.67 -2.11 -19.76
N SER A 208 -3.83 -2.11 -18.43
CA SER A 208 -3.36 -3.19 -17.57
C SER A 208 -4.46 -4.22 -17.29
N ILE A 209 -4.32 -5.41 -17.89
CA ILE A 209 -5.22 -6.55 -17.62
C ILE A 209 -5.25 -6.89 -16.13
N LEU A 210 -4.10 -6.81 -15.45
CA LEU A 210 -4.00 -7.08 -14.01
C LEU A 210 -4.83 -6.07 -13.21
N TRP A 211 -4.68 -4.77 -13.48
CA TRP A 211 -5.46 -3.74 -12.80
C TRP A 211 -6.96 -3.92 -13.05
N ASN A 212 -7.34 -4.11 -14.32
CA ASN A 212 -8.73 -4.22 -14.72
C ASN A 212 -9.40 -5.44 -14.07
N ASN A 213 -8.72 -6.58 -13.96
CA ASN A 213 -9.27 -7.76 -13.28
C ASN A 213 -9.39 -7.58 -11.75
N THR A 214 -8.47 -6.83 -11.16
CA THR A 214 -8.38 -6.60 -9.73
C THR A 214 -9.38 -5.54 -9.24
N VAL A 215 -9.48 -4.40 -9.93
CA VAL A 215 -10.22 -3.21 -9.44
C VAL A 215 -11.45 -2.90 -10.27
N GLU A 216 -11.39 -2.97 -11.61
CA GLU A 216 -12.46 -2.48 -12.47
C GLU A 216 -13.56 -3.51 -12.72
N ASN A 217 -13.16 -4.74 -13.06
CA ASN A 217 -14.04 -5.88 -13.34
C ASN A 217 -14.43 -6.62 -12.06
N GLN A 218 -14.55 -5.90 -10.94
CA GLN A 218 -15.30 -6.40 -9.79
C GLN A 218 -16.79 -6.30 -10.12
N THR A 219 -17.27 -7.17 -11.01
CA THR A 219 -18.70 -7.26 -11.30
C THR A 219 -19.42 -7.55 -9.99
N ILE A 220 -20.30 -6.63 -9.58
CA ILE A 220 -21.24 -6.84 -8.48
C ILE A 220 -22.22 -7.92 -8.97
N GLU A 221 -21.90 -9.19 -8.78
CA GLU A 221 -22.89 -10.27 -8.89
C GLU A 221 -23.79 -10.27 -7.65
N SER A 222 -24.56 -9.19 -7.48
CA SER A 222 -25.84 -9.17 -6.75
C SER A 222 -26.38 -7.74 -6.69
N VAL A 223 -27.34 -7.37 -7.53
CA VAL A 223 -28.69 -6.87 -7.13
C VAL A 223 -29.58 -6.88 -8.39
N PHE A 224 -29.88 -8.05 -8.96
CA PHE A 224 -31.10 -8.24 -9.76
C PHE A 224 -31.44 -9.73 -9.72
N ARG A 225 -32.20 -10.12 -8.69
CA ARG A 225 -33.13 -11.24 -8.79
C ARG A 225 -34.50 -10.66 -8.44
N PHE A 226 -35.39 -10.75 -9.42
CA PHE A 226 -36.81 -10.40 -9.34
C PHE A 226 -37.50 -11.16 -8.21
#